data_AF-A0A1F5FMD1-F1
#
_entry.id   AF-A0A1F5FMD1-F1
#
_cell.length_a   1.000
_cell.length_b   1.000
_cell.length_c   1.000
_cell.angle_alpha   90.00
_cell.angle_beta   90.00
_cell.angle_gamma   90.00
#
_symmetry.space_group_name_H-M   'P 1'
#
loop_
_entity.id
_entity.type
_entity.pdbx_description
1 polymer ?
#
loop_
_entity_poly.entity_id
_entity_poly.type
_entity_poly.pdbx_seq_one_letter_code
_entity_poly.pdbx_strand_id
1 'polypeptide(L)'
;MRLIKSNLIIFALVFIWIIFIGSYLRGVNYFSLSLEQPIPGQSLGDYRGDPLLQEHVVEFDYPSNHPYLSSVIVNFNTFYKKNTDTLRFSIKEVGQKGWYYQGDYGTGQIQQFQKYYFKFPTIAESSGKIYQIKIESLGGAEGDYVAIASPLENSVKVEHAFSKERLSEDIGQILYLAFHKATFLVSDPLFIRHLTLYSLPLIYFLIYSLVGSSMGVFSVIIFLSILLNSLLLRGFSAFFMLSVMFGWSLMILHHRVESKVSVSVSLSAFLLSIIFYLLGVSVVGDKLAAWTYMFLLFTVVQLFYETKLRPKKLLSLHRYWHDLVAEGRTMAALTYQIIVGEVNISVERGKYNLGTKDGAILGSDKSPELVTLVVYRWQAPMVRTYIYTSRFLAYMTVMVVKVISKILSHGPFIIFGWLLWVLFRQTREQINFFYAFFPDRQMDYFWDQVGNNLLKIYLFVLLIFFVLLLIKKLDLRRKVLILTVMFYFCTIISHSLFTNATPYRNDLKIWSVSPGETAEPWVDVAIRGRNFREMPFAGTVWIDGVEQRVVVWGDREIIFRTDPFTTRSGNLTVKGYKKTISNSVFFIYSGNR
;
A
#
# COMPACT_ATOMS: atom_id res chain seq x y z
N MET A 1 -2.08 14.73 38.12
CA MET A 1 -3.24 14.29 37.30
C MET A 1 -4.06 15.45 36.69
N ARG A 2 -4.03 16.68 37.23
CA ARG A 2 -4.64 17.88 36.57
C ARG A 2 -3.98 18.27 35.23
N LEU A 3 -2.69 17.96 35.02
CA LEU A 3 -1.95 18.28 33.79
C LEU A 3 -2.49 17.58 32.53
N ILE A 4 -3.08 16.37 32.65
CA ILE A 4 -3.62 15.62 31.50
C ILE A 4 -5.01 16.14 31.07
N LYS A 5 -5.68 16.94 31.91
CA LYS A 5 -6.92 17.65 31.55
C LYS A 5 -6.66 18.98 30.83
N SER A 6 -5.40 19.31 30.54
CA SER A 6 -5.07 20.57 29.90
C SER A 6 -5.28 20.50 28.40
N ASN A 7 -6.11 21.40 27.86
CA ASN A 7 -6.23 21.67 26.43
C ASN A 7 -4.86 21.86 25.75
N LEU A 8 -3.82 22.21 26.52
CA LEU A 8 -2.44 22.36 26.05
C LEU A 8 -1.88 21.11 25.35
N ILE A 9 -2.20 19.89 25.83
CA ILE A 9 -1.69 18.66 25.18
C ILE A 9 -2.30 18.51 23.79
N ILE A 10 -3.60 18.78 23.64
CA ILE A 10 -4.29 18.75 22.35
C ILE A 10 -3.67 19.79 21.42
N PHE A 11 -3.49 21.03 21.89
CA PHE A 11 -2.84 22.09 21.10
C PHE A 11 -1.42 21.70 20.67
N ALA A 12 -0.62 21.11 21.57
CA ALA A 12 0.72 20.64 21.24
C ALA A 12 0.71 19.52 20.20
N LEU A 13 -0.19 18.54 20.32
CA LEU A 13 -0.32 17.44 19.35
C LEU A 13 -0.81 17.94 17.99
N VAL A 14 -1.76 18.88 17.96
CA VAL A 14 -2.23 19.52 16.72
C VAL A 14 -1.09 20.34 16.08
N PHE A 15 -0.33 21.07 16.88
CA PHE A 15 0.81 21.83 16.37
C PHE A 15 1.90 20.92 15.78
N ILE A 16 2.25 19.84 16.47
CA ILE A 16 3.17 18.81 15.97
C ILE A 16 2.62 18.20 14.67
N TRP A 17 1.33 17.88 14.62
CA TRP A 17 0.67 17.36 13.43
C TRP A 17 0.76 18.33 12.24
N ILE A 18 0.48 19.62 12.46
CA ILE A 18 0.62 20.68 11.43
C ILE A 18 2.07 20.76 10.94
N ILE A 19 3.07 20.69 11.83
CA ILE A 19 4.49 20.72 11.43
C ILE A 19 4.82 19.53 10.53
N PHE A 20 4.43 18.31 10.90
CA PHE A 20 4.74 17.12 10.10
C PHE A 20 4.03 17.13 8.75
N ILE A 21 2.75 17.49 8.71
CA ILE A 21 1.99 17.65 7.46
C ILE A 21 2.59 18.76 6.61
N GLY A 22 2.88 19.93 7.20
CA GLY A 22 3.49 21.06 6.50
C GLY A 22 4.87 20.73 5.94
N SER A 23 5.70 19.99 6.69
CA SER A 23 6.99 19.50 6.23
C SER A 23 6.85 18.53 5.07
N TYR A 24 5.88 17.61 5.11
CA TYR A 24 5.58 16.71 4.00
C TYR A 24 5.13 17.48 2.76
N LEU A 25 4.15 18.38 2.92
CA LEU A 25 3.63 19.23 1.84
C LEU A 25 4.73 20.07 1.20
N ARG A 26 5.66 20.60 2.01
CA ARG A 26 6.85 21.30 1.51
C ARG A 26 7.78 20.37 0.73
N GLY A 27 8.05 19.16 1.23
CA GLY A 27 8.91 18.19 0.57
C GLY A 27 8.40 17.72 -0.79
N VAL A 28 7.07 17.65 -0.97
CA VAL A 28 6.45 17.33 -2.26
C VAL A 28 6.15 18.57 -3.12
N ASN A 29 6.67 19.74 -2.74
CA ASN A 29 6.44 21.03 -3.42
C ASN A 29 4.96 21.39 -3.60
N TYR A 30 4.10 20.98 -2.67
CA TYR A 30 2.65 21.22 -2.78
C TYR A 30 2.29 22.72 -2.79
N PHE A 31 3.07 23.54 -2.08
CA PHE A 31 2.86 25.00 -2.03
C PHE A 31 3.31 25.73 -3.30
N SER A 32 3.71 25.02 -4.37
CA SER A 32 3.92 25.64 -5.68
C SER A 32 2.65 26.34 -6.16
N LEU A 33 2.77 27.41 -6.93
CA LEU A 33 1.63 28.04 -7.60
C LEU A 33 1.28 27.33 -8.91
N SER A 34 1.39 26.00 -8.91
CA SER A 34 1.13 25.17 -10.08
C SER A 34 0.32 23.91 -9.77
N LEU A 35 -0.43 23.44 -10.77
CA LEU A 35 -1.08 22.14 -10.76
C LEU A 35 -0.26 21.20 -11.64
N GLU A 36 0.34 20.16 -11.03
CA GLU A 36 0.97 19.07 -11.78
C GLU A 36 -0.06 17.95 -12.01
N GLN A 37 -0.26 17.53 -13.25
CA GLN A 37 -1.09 16.37 -13.59
C GLN A 37 -0.26 15.26 -14.23
N PRO A 38 -0.34 14.01 -13.75
CA PRO A 38 0.28 12.88 -14.44
C PRO A 38 -0.44 12.60 -15.76
N ILE A 39 0.33 12.24 -16.78
CA ILE A 39 -0.23 11.75 -18.04
C ILE A 39 -0.47 10.24 -17.90
N PRO A 40 -1.68 9.73 -18.22
CA PRO A 40 -1.93 8.30 -18.21
C PRO A 40 -0.93 7.56 -19.10
N GLY A 41 -0.36 6.45 -18.63
CA GLY A 41 0.62 5.68 -19.40
C GLY A 41 0.10 5.21 -20.76
N GLN A 42 -1.21 5.02 -20.90
CA GLN A 42 -1.88 4.67 -22.16
C GLN A 42 -1.77 5.76 -23.23
N SER A 43 -1.62 7.03 -22.83
CA SER A 43 -1.49 8.15 -23.76
C SER A 43 -0.11 8.20 -24.42
N LEU A 44 0.90 7.51 -23.86
CA LEU A 44 2.25 7.40 -24.42
C LEU A 44 2.37 6.34 -25.54
N GLY A 45 1.22 5.83 -26.01
CA GLY A 45 1.14 4.88 -27.11
C GLY A 45 1.91 3.58 -26.86
N ASP A 46 2.75 3.21 -27.82
CA ASP A 46 3.54 1.98 -27.77
C ASP A 46 4.89 2.13 -27.09
N TYR A 47 5.26 3.33 -26.63
CA TYR A 47 6.53 3.51 -25.92
C TYR A 47 6.56 2.69 -24.62
N ARG A 48 7.60 1.87 -24.42
CA ARG A 48 7.72 0.98 -23.24
C ARG A 48 8.89 1.34 -22.31
N GLY A 49 9.43 2.56 -22.44
CA GLY A 49 10.66 2.97 -21.74
C GLY A 49 11.92 2.65 -22.53
N ASP A 50 11.80 2.49 -23.84
CA ASP A 50 12.88 2.15 -24.75
C ASP A 50 13.89 3.31 -24.89
N PRO A 51 15.17 3.03 -25.17
CA PRO A 51 16.15 4.05 -25.54
C PRO A 51 15.63 4.99 -26.64
N LEU A 52 15.76 6.30 -26.41
CA LEU A 52 15.52 7.31 -27.44
C LEU A 52 16.78 7.42 -28.29
N LEU A 53 16.78 6.68 -29.40
CA LEU A 53 17.80 6.77 -30.44
C LEU A 53 17.43 7.88 -31.43
N GLN A 54 18.36 8.26 -32.30
CA GLN A 54 18.16 9.26 -33.33
C GLN A 54 16.87 8.98 -34.12
N GLU A 55 16.07 10.02 -34.32
CA GLU A 55 14.75 10.00 -34.97
C GLU A 55 13.67 9.22 -34.21
N HIS A 56 13.96 8.63 -33.04
CA HIS A 56 12.91 8.10 -32.18
C HIS A 56 12.07 9.24 -31.63
N VAL A 57 10.77 9.09 -31.80
CA VAL A 57 9.75 10.05 -31.38
C VAL A 57 8.85 9.41 -30.33
N VAL A 58 8.71 10.10 -29.21
CA VAL A 58 7.62 9.86 -28.25
C VAL A 58 6.59 10.95 -28.46
N GLU A 59 5.43 10.56 -28.96
CA GLU A 59 4.31 11.45 -29.23
C GLU A 59 3.09 11.02 -28.40
N PHE A 60 2.41 11.99 -27.81
CA PHE A 60 1.22 11.75 -27.02
C PHE A 60 0.29 12.95 -27.02
N ASP A 61 -1.00 12.65 -26.93
CA ASP A 61 -2.05 13.67 -26.80
C ASP A 61 -2.41 13.88 -25.33
N TYR A 62 -2.50 15.14 -24.93
CA TYR A 62 -2.85 15.56 -23.59
C TYR A 62 -4.15 16.39 -23.61
N PRO A 63 -5.27 15.85 -23.08
CA PRO A 63 -6.48 16.61 -22.85
C PRO A 63 -6.30 17.50 -21.61
N SER A 64 -6.13 18.80 -21.85
CA SER A 64 -5.89 19.79 -20.80
C SER A 64 -7.20 20.18 -20.10
N ASN A 65 -7.33 19.82 -18.83
CA ASN A 65 -8.52 20.10 -18.01
C ASN A 65 -8.41 21.41 -17.20
N HIS A 66 -7.27 22.08 -17.29
CA HIS A 66 -6.97 23.29 -16.53
C HIS A 66 -6.44 24.40 -17.45
N PRO A 67 -6.66 25.68 -17.10
CA PRO A 67 -6.05 26.80 -17.80
C PRO A 67 -4.53 26.89 -17.51
N TYR A 68 -3.83 27.77 -18.21
CA TYR A 68 -2.43 28.13 -17.94
C TYR A 68 -1.40 26.99 -18.09
N LEU A 69 -1.56 26.15 -19.11
CA LEU A 69 -0.58 25.14 -19.48
C LEU A 69 0.79 25.80 -19.77
N SER A 70 1.86 25.32 -19.14
CA SER A 70 3.16 26.03 -19.12
C SER A 70 4.41 25.16 -19.25
N SER A 71 4.36 23.91 -18.79
CA SER A 71 5.52 23.01 -18.89
C SER A 71 5.10 21.56 -19.00
N VAL A 72 5.96 20.76 -19.62
CA VAL A 72 5.91 19.30 -19.57
C VAL A 72 7.11 18.82 -18.78
N ILE A 73 6.86 18.04 -17.75
CA ILE A 73 7.85 17.52 -16.82
C ILE A 73 8.12 16.06 -17.17
N VAL A 74 9.37 15.71 -17.44
CA VAL A 74 9.76 14.34 -17.78
C VAL A 74 10.88 13.86 -16.87
N ASN A 75 10.72 12.69 -16.27
CA ASN A 75 11.78 11.98 -15.58
C ASN A 75 12.52 11.11 -16.58
N PHE A 76 13.82 11.30 -16.74
CA PHE A 76 14.64 10.50 -17.64
C PHE A 76 15.49 9.47 -16.89
N ASN A 77 15.71 8.34 -17.52
CA ASN A 77 16.75 7.38 -17.22
C ASN A 77 17.94 7.67 -18.15
N THR A 78 19.03 8.15 -17.56
CA THR A 78 20.31 8.44 -18.23
C THR A 78 21.27 7.25 -18.18
N PHE A 79 20.84 6.13 -17.58
CA PHE A 79 21.65 4.95 -17.30
C PHE A 79 22.93 5.27 -16.53
N TYR A 80 22.85 6.27 -15.64
CA TYR A 80 23.96 6.79 -14.84
C TYR A 80 25.17 7.27 -15.68
N LYS A 81 24.94 7.73 -16.90
CA LYS A 81 25.97 8.25 -17.80
C LYS A 81 25.66 9.68 -18.23
N LYS A 82 26.71 10.41 -18.61
CA LYS A 82 26.56 11.71 -19.28
C LYS A 82 26.32 11.44 -20.77
N ASN A 83 25.17 11.88 -21.27
CA ASN A 83 24.80 11.72 -22.67
C ASN A 83 25.03 13.04 -23.43
N THR A 84 25.31 12.94 -24.73
CA THR A 84 25.55 14.09 -25.62
C THR A 84 24.45 14.34 -26.65
N ASP A 85 23.39 13.51 -26.63
CA ASP A 85 22.19 13.68 -27.45
C ASP A 85 21.49 15.04 -27.21
N THR A 86 20.69 15.47 -28.19
CA THR A 86 19.81 16.63 -28.14
C THR A 86 18.36 16.18 -28.33
N LEU A 87 17.51 16.51 -27.36
CA LEU A 87 16.07 16.27 -27.44
C LEU A 87 15.35 17.48 -27.97
N ARG A 88 14.56 17.30 -29.03
CA ARG A 88 13.62 18.28 -29.55
C ARG A 88 12.26 18.08 -28.91
N PHE A 89 11.79 19.08 -28.17
CA PHE A 89 10.45 19.12 -27.62
C PHE A 89 9.57 20.03 -28.47
N SER A 90 8.39 19.55 -28.84
CA SER A 90 7.39 20.33 -29.59
C SER A 90 5.99 20.14 -29.00
N ILE A 91 5.17 21.19 -29.02
CA ILE A 91 3.77 21.16 -28.56
C ILE A 91 2.87 21.97 -29.49
N LYS A 92 1.69 21.45 -29.81
CA LYS A 92 0.64 22.17 -30.56
C LYS A 92 -0.75 21.74 -30.12
N GLU A 93 -1.74 22.57 -30.37
CA GLU A 93 -3.14 22.17 -30.23
C GLU A 93 -3.53 21.24 -31.40
N VAL A 94 -4.22 20.14 -31.10
CA VAL A 94 -4.67 19.18 -32.12
C VAL A 94 -5.56 19.89 -33.14
N GLY A 95 -5.25 19.71 -34.43
CA GLY A 95 -5.93 20.39 -35.54
C GLY A 95 -5.22 21.65 -36.04
N GLN A 96 -4.24 22.19 -35.31
CA GLN A 96 -3.39 23.27 -35.82
C GLN A 96 -2.27 22.74 -36.72
N LYS A 97 -1.94 23.50 -37.78
CA LYS A 97 -0.89 23.13 -38.75
C LYS A 97 0.53 23.39 -38.21
N GLY A 98 0.70 24.41 -37.37
CA GLY A 98 2.01 24.82 -36.82
C GLY A 98 2.23 24.35 -35.39
N TRP A 99 3.51 24.26 -34.99
CA TRP A 99 3.87 24.06 -33.58
C TRP A 99 3.69 25.36 -32.79
N TYR A 100 3.02 25.30 -31.64
CA TYR A 100 2.92 26.45 -30.73
C TYR A 100 4.28 26.80 -30.14
N TYR A 101 5.05 25.78 -29.79
CA TYR A 101 6.42 25.91 -29.31
C TYR A 101 7.26 24.71 -29.75
N GLN A 102 8.52 24.98 -30.08
CA GLN A 102 9.54 23.99 -30.41
C GLN A 102 10.88 24.46 -29.82
N GLY A 103 11.60 23.56 -29.15
CA GLY A 103 12.90 23.86 -28.56
C GLY A 103 13.79 22.62 -28.48
N ASP A 104 15.09 22.84 -28.66
CA ASP A 104 16.13 21.80 -28.63
C ASP A 104 16.89 21.87 -27.30
N TYR A 105 17.04 20.73 -26.64
CA TYR A 105 17.57 20.61 -25.29
C TYR A 105 18.67 19.55 -25.23
N GLY A 106 19.90 19.95 -24.92
CA GLY A 106 21.00 19.00 -24.73
C GLY A 106 20.75 18.09 -23.52
N THR A 107 21.03 16.79 -23.66
CA THR A 107 20.83 15.79 -22.60
C THR A 107 21.89 15.84 -21.50
N GLY A 108 23.01 16.54 -21.72
CA GLY A 108 24.11 16.67 -20.74
C GLY A 108 23.75 17.36 -19.42
N GLN A 109 22.60 18.03 -19.35
CA GLN A 109 22.03 18.65 -18.13
C GLN A 109 20.98 17.77 -17.45
N ILE A 110 20.52 16.70 -18.10
CA ILE A 110 19.51 15.79 -17.58
C ILE A 110 20.18 14.85 -16.58
N GLN A 111 19.63 14.74 -15.38
CA GLN A 111 20.13 13.85 -14.34
C GLN A 111 19.22 12.63 -14.19
N GLN A 112 19.83 11.51 -13.81
CA GLN A 112 19.14 10.24 -13.56
C GLN A 112 17.94 10.41 -12.61
N PHE A 113 16.75 10.03 -13.07
CA PHE A 113 15.49 10.05 -12.30
C PHE A 113 15.10 11.43 -11.73
N GLN A 114 15.69 12.51 -12.23
CA GLN A 114 15.28 13.86 -11.85
C GLN A 114 14.27 14.43 -12.84
N LYS A 115 13.38 15.29 -12.32
CA LYS A 115 12.39 16.03 -13.11
C LYS A 115 13.11 17.01 -14.03
N TYR A 116 12.98 16.81 -15.34
CA TYR A 116 13.40 17.77 -16.34
C TYR A 116 12.17 18.55 -16.85
N TYR A 117 12.27 19.87 -16.93
CA TYR A 117 11.15 20.75 -17.26
C TYR A 117 11.30 21.31 -18.67
N PHE A 118 10.48 20.84 -19.60
CA PHE A 118 10.30 21.47 -20.90
C PHE A 118 9.35 22.66 -20.74
N LYS A 119 9.91 23.83 -20.43
CA LYS A 119 9.14 25.07 -20.26
C LYS A 119 8.84 25.73 -21.60
N PHE A 120 7.65 26.28 -21.74
CA PHE A 120 7.21 27.04 -22.90
C PHE A 120 6.31 28.21 -22.47
N PRO A 121 6.03 29.18 -23.37
CA PRO A 121 5.13 30.29 -23.05
C PRO A 121 3.77 29.79 -22.57
N THR A 122 3.25 30.38 -21.49
CA THR A 122 2.00 29.91 -20.87
C THR A 122 0.80 30.08 -21.80
N ILE A 123 0.10 28.99 -22.07
CA ILE A 123 -1.13 28.97 -22.86
C ILE A 123 -2.31 29.21 -21.89
N ALA A 124 -2.79 30.46 -21.82
CA ALA A 124 -3.81 30.86 -20.84
C ALA A 124 -5.12 30.06 -20.99
N GLU A 125 -5.64 29.97 -22.21
CA GLU A 125 -6.90 29.29 -22.53
C GLU A 125 -6.66 27.83 -22.93
N SER A 126 -5.93 27.07 -22.10
CA SER A 126 -5.65 25.66 -22.35
C SER A 126 -6.77 24.71 -21.90
N SER A 127 -7.71 25.18 -21.08
CA SER A 127 -8.77 24.34 -20.53
C SER A 127 -9.73 23.84 -21.63
N GLY A 128 -10.01 22.54 -21.65
CA GLY A 128 -10.92 21.90 -22.60
C GLY A 128 -10.30 21.59 -23.97
N LYS A 129 -9.00 21.83 -24.16
CA LYS A 129 -8.29 21.60 -25.43
C LYS A 129 -7.39 20.37 -25.36
N ILE A 130 -7.08 19.79 -26.52
CA ILE A 130 -6.17 18.65 -26.63
C ILE A 130 -4.86 19.13 -27.26
N TYR A 131 -3.74 18.83 -26.62
CA TYR A 131 -2.41 19.20 -27.08
C TYR A 131 -1.63 17.96 -27.50
N GLN A 132 -1.08 17.98 -28.71
CA GLN A 132 -0.13 16.98 -29.17
C GLN A 132 1.27 17.42 -28.74
N ILE A 133 1.95 16.55 -27.99
CA ILE A 133 3.30 16.77 -27.47
C ILE A 133 4.24 15.74 -28.11
N LYS A 134 5.37 16.23 -28.64
CA LYS A 134 6.39 15.43 -29.31
C LYS A 134 7.73 15.61 -28.61
N ILE A 135 8.38 14.52 -28.24
CA ILE A 135 9.78 14.48 -27.79
C ILE A 135 10.55 13.61 -28.77
N GLU A 136 11.52 14.19 -29.46
CA GLU A 136 12.30 13.53 -30.51
C GLU A 136 13.78 13.59 -30.15
N SER A 137 14.48 12.46 -30.25
CA SER A 137 15.95 12.44 -30.14
C SER A 137 16.56 12.78 -31.49
N LEU A 138 17.47 13.75 -31.52
CA LEU A 138 18.12 14.21 -32.76
C LEU A 138 19.47 13.54 -33.02
N GLY A 139 20.12 13.01 -31.99
CA GLY A 139 21.46 12.45 -32.07
C GLY A 139 21.72 11.25 -31.14
N GLY A 140 20.67 10.61 -30.63
CA GLY A 140 20.80 9.43 -29.79
C GLY A 140 21.45 8.28 -30.54
N ALA A 141 22.48 7.67 -29.98
CA ALA A 141 23.20 6.55 -30.57
C ALA A 141 23.32 5.41 -29.56
N GLU A 142 23.60 4.19 -30.01
CA GLU A 142 23.84 3.07 -29.10
C GLU A 142 24.95 3.41 -28.08
N GLY A 143 24.60 3.44 -26.79
CA GLY A 143 25.51 3.78 -25.70
C GLY A 143 25.52 5.26 -25.30
N ASP A 144 24.91 6.15 -26.10
CA ASP A 144 24.71 7.57 -25.82
C ASP A 144 23.24 7.98 -26.09
N TYR A 145 22.38 7.67 -25.12
CA TYR A 145 20.94 7.87 -25.22
C TYR A 145 20.32 8.09 -23.84
N VAL A 146 19.11 8.63 -23.84
CA VAL A 146 18.25 8.69 -22.66
C VAL A 146 16.96 7.93 -22.93
N ALA A 147 16.28 7.50 -21.87
CA ALA A 147 14.94 6.94 -21.95
C ALA A 147 14.02 7.67 -20.98
N ILE A 148 12.72 7.72 -21.23
CA ILE A 148 11.77 8.17 -20.20
C ILE A 148 11.71 7.08 -19.13
N ALA A 149 11.83 7.47 -17.86
CA ALA A 149 11.92 6.53 -16.75
C ALA A 149 10.65 5.68 -16.62
N SER A 150 10.79 4.44 -16.17
CA SER A 150 9.66 3.58 -15.80
C SER A 150 9.39 3.67 -14.28
N PRO A 151 8.11 3.61 -13.82
CA PRO A 151 6.89 3.47 -14.61
C PRO A 151 6.43 4.77 -15.28
N LEU A 152 6.00 4.68 -16.54
CA LEU A 152 5.65 5.83 -17.39
C LEU A 152 4.56 6.74 -16.80
N GLU A 153 3.58 6.17 -16.10
CA GLU A 153 2.47 6.88 -15.44
C GLU A 153 2.93 7.96 -14.44
N ASN A 154 4.14 7.83 -13.90
CA ASN A 154 4.72 8.78 -12.95
C ASN A 154 5.87 9.61 -13.53
N SER A 155 6.26 9.33 -14.78
CA SER A 155 7.45 9.90 -15.39
C SER A 155 7.15 11.06 -16.32
N VAL A 156 5.92 11.20 -16.81
CA VAL A 156 5.50 12.36 -17.58
C VAL A 156 4.37 13.06 -16.86
N LYS A 157 4.55 14.35 -16.59
CA LYS A 157 3.54 15.22 -15.99
C LYS A 157 3.42 16.51 -16.78
N VAL A 158 2.28 17.15 -16.67
CA VAL A 158 2.01 18.45 -17.25
C VAL A 158 1.80 19.46 -16.13
N GLU A 159 2.34 20.66 -16.29
CA GLU A 159 2.25 21.72 -15.29
C GLU A 159 1.43 22.91 -15.79
N HIS A 160 0.42 23.27 -14.99
CA HIS A 160 -0.37 24.49 -15.15
C HIS A 160 0.10 25.53 -14.13
N ALA A 161 0.82 26.55 -14.57
CA ALA A 161 1.44 27.54 -13.68
C ALA A 161 0.62 28.83 -13.61
N PHE A 162 0.25 29.21 -12.38
CA PHE A 162 -0.49 30.43 -12.08
C PHE A 162 0.50 31.49 -11.63
N SER A 163 0.45 32.68 -12.26
CA SER A 163 1.32 33.79 -11.84
C SER A 163 0.80 34.43 -10.56
N LYS A 164 1.70 35.03 -9.77
CA LYS A 164 1.34 35.68 -8.50
C LYS A 164 0.41 36.87 -8.74
N GLU A 165 0.68 37.62 -9.80
CA GLU A 165 -0.07 38.81 -10.21
C GLU A 165 -1.53 38.43 -10.48
N ARG A 166 -1.76 37.38 -11.28
CA ARG A 166 -3.11 36.88 -11.60
C ARG A 166 -3.86 36.35 -10.39
N LEU A 167 -3.17 35.60 -9.52
CA LEU A 167 -3.79 35.11 -8.28
C LEU A 167 -4.17 36.26 -7.34
N SER A 168 -3.39 37.35 -7.31
CA SER A 168 -3.73 38.52 -6.50
C SER A 168 -4.87 39.36 -7.07
N GLU A 169 -5.08 39.32 -8.38
CA GLU A 169 -6.14 40.06 -9.07
C GLU A 169 -7.52 39.39 -8.95
N ASP A 170 -7.57 38.05 -8.93
CA ASP A 170 -8.84 37.30 -8.90
C ASP A 170 -8.86 36.23 -7.79
N ILE A 171 -9.67 36.49 -6.75
CA ILE A 171 -9.91 35.54 -5.65
C ILE A 171 -10.51 34.22 -6.14
N GLY A 172 -11.25 34.23 -7.26
CA GLY A 172 -11.78 33.05 -7.91
C GLY A 172 -10.67 32.10 -8.36
N GLN A 173 -9.54 32.61 -8.86
CA GLN A 173 -8.38 31.80 -9.24
C GLN A 173 -7.68 31.20 -8.01
N ILE A 174 -7.61 31.93 -6.90
CA ILE A 174 -7.08 31.39 -5.63
C ILE A 174 -7.95 30.23 -5.16
N LEU A 175 -9.27 30.41 -5.13
CA LEU A 175 -10.21 29.37 -4.72
C LEU A 175 -10.16 28.16 -5.66
N TYR A 176 -10.05 28.39 -6.98
CA TYR A 176 -9.89 27.35 -7.99
C TYR A 176 -8.62 26.53 -7.75
N LEU A 177 -7.47 27.20 -7.63
CA LEU A 177 -6.18 26.56 -7.37
C LEU A 177 -6.21 25.78 -6.05
N ALA A 178 -6.73 26.38 -4.98
CA ALA A 178 -6.82 25.76 -3.67
C ALA A 178 -7.72 24.52 -3.68
N PHE A 179 -8.88 24.60 -4.33
CA PHE A 179 -9.80 23.47 -4.48
C PHE A 179 -9.14 22.32 -5.25
N HIS A 180 -8.55 22.59 -6.41
CA HIS A 180 -7.92 21.54 -7.22
C HIS A 180 -6.69 20.92 -6.55
N LYS A 181 -5.89 21.74 -5.87
CA LYS A 181 -4.81 21.23 -5.03
C LYS A 181 -5.34 20.38 -3.88
N ALA A 182 -6.45 20.74 -3.23
CA ALA A 182 -7.03 19.95 -2.15
C ALA A 182 -7.58 18.62 -2.68
N THR A 183 -8.28 18.61 -3.82
CA THR A 183 -8.74 17.38 -4.46
C THR A 183 -7.57 16.48 -4.86
N PHE A 184 -6.48 17.07 -5.35
CA PHE A 184 -5.27 16.32 -5.68
C PHE A 184 -4.66 15.64 -4.46
N LEU A 185 -4.52 16.35 -3.33
CA LEU A 185 -4.04 15.73 -2.07
C LEU A 185 -4.92 14.58 -1.62
N VAL A 186 -6.23 14.79 -1.60
CA VAL A 186 -7.18 13.76 -1.16
C VAL A 186 -7.19 12.57 -2.13
N SER A 187 -6.80 12.76 -3.39
CA SER A 187 -6.64 11.67 -4.35
C SER A 187 -5.30 10.94 -4.25
N ASP A 188 -4.25 11.57 -3.70
CA ASP A 188 -2.92 10.98 -3.58
C ASP A 188 -2.86 9.96 -2.43
N PRO A 189 -2.69 8.65 -2.72
CA PRO A 189 -2.60 7.62 -1.69
C PRO A 189 -1.42 7.81 -0.75
N LEU A 190 -0.32 8.41 -1.23
CA LEU A 190 0.84 8.73 -0.39
C LEU A 190 0.48 9.81 0.61
N PHE A 191 -0.18 10.89 0.19
CA PHE A 191 -0.65 11.92 1.11
C PHE A 191 -1.59 11.34 2.17
N ILE A 192 -2.61 10.56 1.78
CA ILE A 192 -3.54 9.92 2.75
C ILE A 192 -2.77 9.05 3.75
N ARG A 193 -1.76 8.30 3.28
CA ARG A 193 -0.93 7.46 4.15
C ARG A 193 -0.18 8.31 5.19
N HIS A 194 0.47 9.39 4.77
CA HIS A 194 1.20 10.29 5.68
C HIS A 194 0.25 11.05 6.60
N LEU A 195 -0.90 11.51 6.09
CA LEU A 195 -1.97 12.14 6.87
C LEU A 195 -2.43 11.22 7.99
N THR A 196 -2.75 9.96 7.67
CA THR A 196 -3.19 8.96 8.64
C THR A 196 -2.08 8.68 9.66
N LEU A 197 -0.85 8.47 9.18
CA LEU A 197 0.32 8.16 10.01
C LEU A 197 0.59 9.29 11.03
N TYR A 198 0.67 10.54 10.56
CA TYR A 198 0.96 11.69 11.40
C TYR A 198 -0.17 12.02 12.37
N SER A 199 -1.41 11.62 12.05
CA SER A 199 -2.56 11.79 12.94
C SER A 199 -2.60 10.78 14.09
N LEU A 200 -1.81 9.70 14.06
CA LEU A 200 -1.90 8.62 15.07
C LEU A 200 -1.71 9.07 16.52
N PRO A 201 -0.73 9.93 16.89
CA PRO A 201 -0.59 10.39 18.28
C PRO A 201 -1.84 11.14 18.76
N LEU A 202 -2.42 11.99 17.89
CA LEU A 202 -3.65 12.71 18.18
C LEU A 202 -4.83 11.74 18.32
N ILE A 203 -4.94 10.75 17.42
CA ILE A 203 -5.96 9.70 17.49
C ILE A 203 -5.85 8.91 18.79
N TYR A 204 -4.65 8.46 19.18
CA TYR A 204 -4.44 7.76 20.46
C TYR A 204 -4.81 8.64 21.65
N PHE A 205 -4.46 9.92 21.64
CA PHE A 205 -4.84 10.84 22.70
C PHE A 205 -6.36 11.04 22.78
N LEU A 206 -7.04 11.17 21.63
CA LEU A 206 -8.50 11.29 21.57
C LEU A 206 -9.19 10.01 22.05
N ILE A 207 -8.73 8.84 21.60
CA ILE A 207 -9.22 7.55 22.08
C ILE A 207 -9.02 7.44 23.59
N TYR A 208 -7.82 7.78 24.08
CA TYR A 208 -7.52 7.81 25.51
C TYR A 208 -8.46 8.76 26.26
N SER A 209 -8.73 9.96 25.73
CA SER A 209 -9.64 10.92 26.36
C SER A 209 -11.11 10.45 26.34
N LEU A 210 -11.51 9.69 25.32
CA LEU A 210 -12.89 9.20 25.16
C LEU A 210 -13.15 7.94 25.99
N VAL A 211 -12.21 7.00 25.97
CA VAL A 211 -12.34 5.66 26.53
C VAL A 211 -11.75 5.56 27.93
N GLY A 212 -11.05 6.61 28.40
CA GLY A 212 -10.08 6.70 29.49
C GLY A 212 -10.40 6.14 30.87
N SER A 213 -11.42 5.31 31.03
CA SER A 213 -11.63 4.41 32.16
C SER A 213 -11.27 2.95 31.87
N SER A 214 -11.33 2.49 30.60
CA SER A 214 -11.10 1.08 30.26
C SER A 214 -9.67 0.84 29.80
N MET A 215 -8.91 0.16 30.67
CA MET A 215 -7.55 -0.26 30.37
C MET A 215 -7.51 -1.24 29.21
N GLY A 216 -8.42 -2.22 29.24
CA GLY A 216 -8.48 -3.28 28.26
C GLY A 216 -8.76 -2.81 26.84
N VAL A 217 -9.72 -1.88 26.64
CA VAL A 217 -10.03 -1.38 25.28
C VAL A 217 -8.76 -0.74 24.69
N PHE A 218 -8.10 0.08 25.50
CA PHE A 218 -6.93 0.80 25.04
C PHE A 218 -5.75 -0.14 24.75
N SER A 219 -5.51 -1.14 25.60
CA SER A 219 -4.51 -2.20 25.37
C SER A 219 -4.79 -2.99 24.09
N VAL A 220 -6.05 -3.36 23.84
CA VAL A 220 -6.46 -4.07 22.61
C VAL A 220 -6.18 -3.22 21.38
N ILE A 221 -6.47 -1.91 21.42
CA ILE A 221 -6.17 -0.99 20.31
C ILE A 221 -4.66 -0.92 20.05
N ILE A 222 -3.83 -0.86 21.10
CA ILE A 222 -2.36 -0.88 20.96
C ILE A 222 -1.89 -2.20 20.34
N PHE A 223 -2.36 -3.35 20.82
CA PHE A 223 -1.98 -4.65 20.28
C PHE A 223 -2.45 -4.85 18.84
N LEU A 224 -3.66 -4.41 18.51
CA LEU A 224 -4.16 -4.42 17.14
C LEU A 224 -3.31 -3.53 16.24
N SER A 225 -2.81 -2.40 16.74
CA SER A 225 -1.91 -1.51 15.99
C SER A 225 -0.56 -2.17 15.68
N ILE A 226 0.01 -2.92 16.64
CA ILE A 226 1.24 -3.71 16.44
C ILE A 226 1.02 -4.79 15.39
N LEU A 227 -0.10 -5.53 15.49
CA LEU A 227 -0.45 -6.58 14.53
C LEU A 227 -0.71 -6.00 13.13
N LEU A 228 -1.45 -4.89 13.02
CA LEU A 228 -1.71 -4.17 11.77
C LEU A 228 -0.41 -3.75 11.09
N ASN A 229 0.54 -3.20 11.86
CA ASN A 229 1.85 -2.82 11.34
C ASN A 229 2.67 -4.03 10.88
N SER A 230 2.66 -5.09 11.66
CA SER A 230 3.45 -6.29 11.39
C SER A 230 2.94 -7.03 10.15
N LEU A 231 1.61 -7.24 10.07
CA LEU A 231 0.97 -8.10 9.06
C LEU A 231 0.58 -7.36 7.77
N LEU A 232 0.07 -6.12 7.86
CA LEU A 232 -0.60 -5.48 6.73
C LEU A 232 0.24 -4.37 6.07
N LEU A 233 1.01 -3.60 6.82
CA LEU A 233 1.76 -2.47 6.26
C LEU A 233 3.03 -2.95 5.55
N ARG A 234 3.15 -2.75 4.24
CA ARG A 234 4.38 -3.04 3.48
C ARG A 234 5.43 -1.94 3.75
N GLY A 235 6.19 -2.09 4.83
CA GLY A 235 7.29 -1.18 5.18
C GLY A 235 7.45 -0.97 6.68
N PHE A 236 8.58 -0.38 7.05
CA PHE A 236 8.87 0.05 8.42
C PHE A 236 8.64 1.56 8.54
N SER A 237 7.87 1.98 9.54
CA SER A 237 7.66 3.41 9.83
C SER A 237 7.99 3.69 11.29
N ALA A 238 9.12 4.35 11.53
CA ALA A 238 9.54 4.76 12.87
C ALA A 238 8.48 5.65 13.55
N PHE A 239 7.84 6.54 12.79
CA PHE A 239 6.78 7.40 13.31
C PHE A 239 5.56 6.60 13.81
N PHE A 240 5.18 5.53 13.10
CA PHE A 240 4.11 4.64 13.56
C PHE A 240 4.46 4.03 14.94
N MET A 241 5.69 3.52 15.07
CA MET A 241 6.15 2.91 16.32
C MET A 241 6.18 3.90 17.47
N LEU A 242 6.71 5.10 17.23
CA LEU A 242 6.71 6.17 18.22
C LEU A 242 5.28 6.58 18.62
N SER A 243 4.34 6.59 17.68
CA SER A 243 2.92 6.89 17.97
C SER A 243 2.28 5.82 18.86
N VAL A 244 2.54 4.54 18.60
CA VAL A 244 2.07 3.43 19.44
C VAL A 244 2.71 3.49 20.82
N MET A 245 4.01 3.77 20.91
CA MET A 245 4.71 3.95 22.19
C MET A 245 4.18 5.14 22.97
N PHE A 246 3.82 6.23 22.30
CA PHE A 246 3.14 7.37 22.90
C PHE A 246 1.78 6.95 23.47
N GLY A 247 0.97 6.22 22.71
CA GLY A 247 -0.28 5.64 23.20
C GLY A 247 -0.06 4.75 24.44
N TRP A 248 0.87 3.81 24.36
CA TRP A 248 1.22 2.92 25.49
C TRP A 248 1.68 3.70 26.73
N SER A 249 2.41 4.81 26.55
CA SER A 249 2.80 5.70 27.63
C SER A 249 1.61 6.35 28.31
N LEU A 250 0.61 6.83 27.55
CA LEU A 250 -0.63 7.38 28.12
C LEU A 250 -1.35 6.35 28.98
N MET A 251 -1.43 5.10 28.51
CA MET A 251 -2.05 3.99 29.25
C MET A 251 -1.33 3.73 30.58
N ILE A 252 0.00 3.61 30.55
CA ILE A 252 0.80 3.34 31.75
C ILE A 252 0.65 4.47 32.76
N LEU A 253 0.76 5.72 32.31
CA LEU A 253 0.67 6.88 33.20
C LEU A 253 -0.71 7.00 33.83
N HIS A 254 -1.77 6.64 33.11
CA HIS A 254 -3.14 6.69 33.61
C HIS A 254 -3.46 5.54 34.58
N HIS A 255 -3.23 4.31 34.15
CA HIS A 255 -3.60 3.10 34.90
C HIS A 255 -2.51 2.64 35.88
N ARG A 256 -1.36 3.35 35.93
CA ARG A 256 -0.22 3.07 36.81
C ARG A 256 0.27 1.63 36.66
N VAL A 257 0.49 1.20 35.42
CA VAL A 257 0.88 -0.17 35.10
C VAL A 257 2.36 -0.40 35.45
N GLU A 258 2.72 -1.56 36.01
CA GLU A 258 4.12 -1.93 36.27
C GLU A 258 4.93 -2.19 34.99
N SER A 259 6.23 -1.89 35.02
CA SER A 259 7.20 -2.13 33.94
C SER A 259 7.27 -3.60 33.51
N LYS A 260 6.97 -4.53 34.42
CA LYS A 260 6.84 -5.97 34.14
C LYS A 260 5.81 -6.28 33.05
N VAL A 261 4.78 -5.45 32.89
CA VAL A 261 3.79 -5.60 31.80
C VAL A 261 4.43 -5.30 30.44
N SER A 262 5.19 -4.20 30.35
CA SER A 262 5.93 -3.86 29.12
C SER A 262 6.96 -4.94 28.76
N VAL A 263 7.65 -5.53 29.76
CA VAL A 263 8.51 -6.71 29.56
C VAL A 263 7.72 -7.88 28.97
N SER A 264 6.55 -8.17 29.54
CA SER A 264 5.71 -9.28 29.08
C SER A 264 5.29 -9.08 27.62
N VAL A 265 4.93 -7.85 27.22
CA VAL A 265 4.59 -7.55 25.82
C VAL A 265 5.79 -7.70 24.89
N SER A 266 6.97 -7.22 25.31
CA SER A 266 8.23 -7.41 24.57
C SER A 266 8.52 -8.90 24.35
N LEU A 267 8.42 -9.72 25.40
CA LEU A 267 8.65 -11.15 25.33
C LEU A 267 7.63 -11.86 24.42
N SER A 268 6.36 -11.46 24.46
CA SER A 268 5.34 -12.00 23.54
C SER A 268 5.65 -11.67 22.08
N ALA A 269 6.09 -10.43 21.78
CA ALA A 269 6.50 -10.05 20.44
C ALA A 269 7.73 -10.85 19.96
N PHE A 270 8.68 -11.11 20.87
CA PHE A 270 9.87 -11.92 20.57
C PHE A 270 9.51 -13.36 20.21
N LEU A 271 8.67 -14.00 21.02
CA LEU A 271 8.22 -15.37 20.75
C LEU A 271 7.44 -15.46 19.43
N LEU A 272 6.56 -14.49 19.17
CA LEU A 272 5.85 -14.42 17.88
C LEU A 272 6.83 -14.24 16.71
N SER A 273 7.86 -13.41 16.86
CA SER A 273 8.89 -13.23 15.83
C SER A 273 9.55 -14.56 15.47
N ILE A 274 9.97 -15.37 16.47
CA ILE A 274 10.54 -16.71 16.25
C ILE A 274 9.56 -17.61 15.50
N ILE A 275 8.28 -17.62 15.91
CA ILE A 275 7.25 -18.42 15.24
C ILE A 275 7.12 -18.01 13.76
N PHE A 276 7.09 -16.72 13.45
CA PHE A 276 6.98 -16.26 12.06
C PHE A 276 8.23 -16.58 11.22
N TYR A 277 9.43 -16.59 11.79
CA TYR A 277 10.62 -17.08 11.09
C TYR A 277 10.53 -18.58 10.80
N LEU A 278 10.06 -19.38 11.77
CA LEU A 278 9.85 -20.82 11.56
C LEU A 278 8.81 -21.11 10.47
N LEU A 279 7.82 -20.22 10.31
CA LEU A 279 6.82 -20.30 9.24
C LEU A 279 7.30 -19.74 7.89
N GLY A 280 8.57 -19.31 7.78
CA GLY A 280 9.13 -18.75 6.55
C GLY A 280 8.65 -17.33 6.21
N VAL A 281 8.02 -16.62 7.14
CA VAL A 281 7.50 -15.25 6.94
C VAL A 281 8.44 -14.21 7.57
N SER A 282 9.67 -14.15 7.05
CA SER A 282 10.76 -13.34 7.64
C SER A 282 10.41 -11.85 7.80
N VAL A 283 9.74 -11.24 6.83
CA VAL A 283 9.36 -9.80 6.88
C VAL A 283 8.46 -9.47 8.08
N VAL A 284 7.58 -10.40 8.48
CA VAL A 284 6.73 -10.22 9.68
C VAL A 284 7.56 -10.45 10.94
N GLY A 285 8.44 -11.48 10.91
CA GLY A 285 9.41 -11.76 11.97
C GLY A 285 10.29 -10.54 12.30
N ASP A 286 10.88 -9.90 11.29
CA ASP A 286 11.75 -8.72 11.42
C ASP A 286 11.04 -7.56 12.13
N LYS A 287 9.78 -7.31 11.77
CA LYS A 287 8.99 -6.23 12.39
C LYS A 287 8.63 -6.53 13.85
N LEU A 288 8.26 -7.77 14.15
CA LEU A 288 7.99 -8.18 15.54
C LEU A 288 9.25 -8.15 16.40
N ALA A 289 10.41 -8.47 15.82
CA ALA A 289 11.70 -8.26 16.48
C ALA A 289 11.93 -6.77 16.77
N ALA A 290 11.64 -5.87 15.83
CA ALA A 290 11.72 -4.44 16.09
C ALA A 290 10.77 -3.98 17.22
N TRP A 291 9.52 -4.48 17.26
CA TRP A 291 8.61 -4.22 18.37
C TRP A 291 9.15 -4.74 19.71
N THR A 292 9.79 -5.91 19.71
CA THR A 292 10.47 -6.46 20.90
C THR A 292 11.47 -5.45 21.45
N TYR A 293 12.37 -4.95 20.59
CA TYR A 293 13.37 -3.95 20.97
C TYR A 293 12.73 -2.64 21.47
N MET A 294 11.70 -2.15 20.78
CA MET A 294 11.00 -0.92 21.19
C MET A 294 10.38 -1.03 22.58
N PHE A 295 9.67 -2.12 22.88
CA PHE A 295 9.08 -2.34 24.20
C PHE A 295 10.14 -2.61 25.29
N LEU A 296 11.26 -3.23 24.94
CA LEU A 296 12.36 -3.45 25.87
C LEU A 296 13.04 -2.14 26.24
N LEU A 297 13.37 -1.30 25.25
CA LEU A 297 13.89 0.05 25.48
C LEU A 297 12.91 0.88 26.32
N PHE A 298 11.63 0.84 25.96
CA PHE A 298 10.59 1.53 26.70
C PHE A 298 10.47 1.06 28.15
N THR A 299 10.60 -0.26 28.40
CA THR A 299 10.61 -0.84 29.74
C THR A 299 11.74 -0.25 30.58
N VAL A 300 12.95 -0.10 30.02
CA VAL A 300 14.09 0.50 30.75
C VAL A 300 13.73 1.91 31.19
N VAL A 301 13.18 2.73 30.30
CA VAL A 301 12.72 4.10 30.63
C VAL A 301 11.64 4.09 31.71
N GLN A 302 10.66 3.17 31.61
CA GLN A 302 9.60 3.02 32.59
C GLN A 302 10.14 2.58 33.97
N LEU A 303 11.12 1.69 34.01
CA LEU A 303 11.77 1.24 35.24
C LEU A 303 12.53 2.38 35.92
N PHE A 304 13.24 3.22 35.17
CA PHE A 304 13.85 4.44 35.70
C PHE A 304 12.80 5.40 36.28
N TYR A 305 11.65 5.55 35.63
CA TYR A 305 10.52 6.33 36.15
C TYR A 305 9.98 5.75 37.46
N GLU A 306 9.75 4.43 37.52
CA GLU A 306 9.22 3.74 38.71
C GLU A 306 10.18 3.82 39.90
N THR A 307 11.48 3.63 39.66
CA THR A 307 12.52 3.70 40.70
C THR A 307 12.69 5.11 41.25
N LYS A 308 12.67 6.14 40.39
CA LYS A 308 12.87 7.54 40.78
C LYS A 308 11.64 8.15 41.47
N LEU A 309 10.43 7.92 40.94
CA LEU A 309 9.21 8.60 41.42
C LEU A 309 8.41 7.77 42.42
N ARG A 310 8.71 6.47 42.57
CA ARG A 310 8.07 5.54 43.51
C ARG A 310 6.54 5.69 43.57
N PRO A 311 5.84 5.57 42.42
CA PRO A 311 4.40 5.73 42.37
C PRO A 311 3.70 4.74 43.32
N LYS A 312 2.77 5.23 44.14
CA LYS A 312 2.00 4.37 45.04
C LYS A 312 0.96 3.55 44.25
N LYS A 313 0.88 2.25 44.56
CA LYS A 313 -0.11 1.29 44.04
C LYS A 313 -0.02 1.12 42.51
N LEU A 314 1.03 0.46 42.05
CA LEU A 314 1.13 0.02 40.66
C LEU A 314 0.23 -1.20 40.40
N LEU A 315 -0.26 -1.33 39.18
CA LEU A 315 -1.03 -2.48 38.72
C LEU A 315 -0.08 -3.61 38.35
N SER A 316 -0.11 -4.69 39.14
CA SER A 316 0.77 -5.84 38.95
C SER A 316 0.49 -6.57 37.64
N LEU A 317 1.52 -7.21 37.09
CA LEU A 317 1.44 -8.01 35.85
C LEU A 317 0.25 -8.99 35.84
N HIS A 318 0.06 -9.73 36.93
CA HIS A 318 -1.01 -10.71 37.04
C HIS A 318 -2.39 -10.06 36.97
N ARG A 319 -2.59 -8.96 37.71
CA ARG A 319 -3.85 -8.22 37.71
C ARG A 319 -4.12 -7.56 36.35
N TYR A 320 -3.09 -7.00 35.72
CA TYR A 320 -3.20 -6.42 34.38
C TYR A 320 -3.74 -7.44 33.37
N TRP A 321 -3.13 -8.63 33.28
CA TRP A 321 -3.56 -9.65 32.32
C TRP A 321 -4.93 -10.22 32.67
N HIS A 322 -5.24 -10.42 33.95
CA HIS A 322 -6.56 -10.83 34.39
C HIS A 322 -7.64 -9.84 33.96
N ASP A 323 -7.44 -8.55 34.23
CA ASP A 323 -8.39 -7.49 33.90
C ASP A 323 -8.50 -7.31 32.38
N LEU A 324 -7.39 -7.41 31.65
CA LEU A 324 -7.38 -7.40 30.18
C LEU A 324 -8.17 -8.57 29.59
N VAL A 325 -8.04 -9.78 30.13
CA VAL A 325 -8.82 -10.95 29.69
C VAL A 325 -10.30 -10.78 30.04
N ALA A 326 -10.62 -10.28 31.23
CA ALA A 326 -11.99 -10.02 31.65
C ALA A 326 -12.66 -8.95 30.77
N GLU A 327 -11.99 -7.81 30.56
CA GLU A 327 -12.45 -6.75 29.67
C GLU A 327 -12.52 -7.24 28.22
N GLY A 328 -11.53 -8.00 27.75
CA GLY A 328 -11.50 -8.59 26.41
C GLY A 328 -12.67 -9.52 26.16
N ARG A 329 -13.05 -10.35 27.15
CA ARG A 329 -14.27 -11.19 27.07
C ARG A 329 -15.53 -10.32 26.98
N THR A 330 -15.62 -9.26 27.78
CA THR A 330 -16.76 -8.33 27.72
C THR A 330 -16.83 -7.60 26.38
N MET A 331 -15.69 -7.15 25.85
CA MET A 331 -15.60 -6.51 24.53
C MET A 331 -15.90 -7.47 23.39
N ALA A 332 -15.42 -8.70 23.45
CA ALA A 332 -15.73 -9.72 22.46
C ALA A 332 -17.24 -10.03 22.48
N ALA A 333 -17.84 -10.15 23.66
CA ALA A 333 -19.27 -10.33 23.81
C ALA A 333 -20.07 -9.13 23.28
N LEU A 334 -19.64 -7.89 23.59
CA LEU A 334 -20.26 -6.67 23.07
C LEU A 334 -20.15 -6.57 21.55
N THR A 335 -18.94 -6.78 21.01
CA THR A 335 -18.68 -6.75 19.56
C THR A 335 -19.50 -7.82 18.85
N TYR A 336 -19.55 -9.02 19.42
CA TYR A 336 -20.40 -10.09 18.92
C TYR A 336 -21.87 -9.71 18.92
N GLN A 337 -22.39 -9.13 20.01
CA GLN A 337 -23.79 -8.69 20.07
C GLN A 337 -24.06 -7.54 19.07
N ILE A 338 -23.10 -6.64 18.84
CA ILE A 338 -23.18 -5.61 17.80
C ILE A 338 -23.24 -6.25 16.41
N ILE A 339 -22.40 -7.24 16.12
CA ILE A 339 -22.38 -7.96 14.84
C ILE A 339 -23.69 -8.71 14.61
N VAL A 340 -24.24 -9.35 15.65
CA VAL A 340 -25.53 -10.07 15.57
C VAL A 340 -26.72 -9.09 15.53
N GLY A 341 -26.51 -7.81 15.84
CA GLY A 341 -27.56 -6.79 15.82
C GLY A 341 -28.43 -6.76 17.07
N GLU A 342 -27.96 -7.35 18.17
CA GLU A 342 -28.67 -7.43 19.47
C GLU A 342 -28.43 -6.21 20.38
N VAL A 343 -27.61 -5.24 19.92
CA VAL A 343 -27.28 -4.00 20.64
C VAL A 343 -27.88 -2.82 19.89
N ASN A 344 -28.70 -2.03 20.59
CA ASN A 344 -29.20 -0.76 20.08
C ASN A 344 -28.62 0.37 20.95
N ILE A 345 -28.10 1.41 20.33
CA ILE A 345 -27.50 2.54 21.03
C ILE A 345 -28.37 3.76 20.77
N SER A 346 -28.99 4.27 21.82
CA SER A 346 -29.82 5.47 21.76
C SER A 346 -29.25 6.56 22.67
N VAL A 347 -29.55 7.81 22.33
CA VAL A 347 -29.22 8.96 23.17
C VAL A 347 -30.44 9.27 24.00
N GLU A 348 -30.29 9.31 25.33
CA GLU A 348 -31.38 9.74 26.21
C GLU A 348 -31.10 11.13 26.75
N ARG A 349 -32.10 12.01 26.66
CA ARG A 349 -32.05 13.33 27.29
C ARG A 349 -32.44 13.19 28.76
N GLY A 350 -31.46 13.09 29.66
CA GLY A 350 -31.69 13.22 31.09
C GLY A 350 -31.56 14.67 31.55
N LYS A 351 -32.64 15.28 32.06
CA LYS A 351 -32.53 16.49 32.90
C LYS A 351 -32.11 16.02 34.30
N TYR A 352 -30.86 16.23 34.67
CA TYR A 352 -30.41 15.97 36.04
C TYR A 352 -30.52 17.25 36.87
N ASN A 353 -31.45 17.28 37.82
CA ASN A 353 -31.33 18.16 38.98
C ASN A 353 -30.18 17.58 39.82
N LEU A 354 -28.97 18.12 39.68
CA LEU A 354 -27.93 17.91 40.67
C LEU A 354 -28.49 18.43 41.99
N GLY A 355 -28.92 17.51 42.86
CA GLY A 355 -29.34 17.83 44.21
C GLY A 355 -28.18 18.46 44.95
N THR A 356 -28.10 19.78 44.93
CA THR A 356 -27.43 20.56 45.96
C THR A 356 -28.12 20.19 47.27
N LYS A 357 -27.38 19.53 48.16
CA LYS A 357 -27.88 19.08 49.46
C LYS A 357 -28.17 20.24 50.42
N ASP A 358 -27.91 21.47 50.01
CA ASP A 358 -28.29 22.68 50.73
C ASP A 358 -29.19 23.53 49.85
N GLY A 359 -30.40 23.79 50.35
CA GLY A 359 -31.45 24.55 49.69
C GLY A 359 -31.11 26.02 49.56
N ALA A 360 -30.28 26.37 48.58
CA ALA A 360 -30.16 27.72 48.07
C ALA A 360 -30.55 27.72 46.59
N ILE A 361 -31.81 28.05 46.34
CA ILE A 361 -32.32 28.45 45.03
C ILE A 361 -31.63 29.76 44.67
N LEU A 362 -30.50 29.68 43.97
CA LEU A 362 -29.96 30.82 43.25
C LEU A 362 -30.18 30.56 41.76
N GLY A 363 -31.16 31.27 41.22
CA GLY A 363 -31.48 31.33 39.80
C GLY A 363 -30.27 31.77 38.99
N SER A 364 -29.66 30.81 38.32
CA SER A 364 -28.70 31.02 37.25
C SER A 364 -28.99 29.97 36.19
N ASP A 365 -29.81 30.38 35.23
CA ASP A 365 -30.46 29.60 34.17
C ASP A 365 -29.50 29.10 33.06
N LYS A 366 -28.27 28.73 33.44
CA LYS A 366 -27.22 28.27 32.51
C LYS A 366 -26.41 27.12 33.11
N SER A 367 -27.08 26.12 33.67
CA SER A 367 -26.42 24.83 33.88
C SER A 367 -26.15 24.19 32.49
N PRO A 368 -24.92 23.76 32.19
CA PRO A 368 -24.62 23.16 30.91
C PRO A 368 -25.46 21.89 30.73
N GLU A 369 -26.30 21.86 29.69
CA GLU A 369 -27.12 20.70 29.33
C GLU A 369 -26.22 19.50 28.98
N LEU A 370 -25.89 18.69 29.99
CA LEU A 370 -25.20 17.43 29.83
C LEU A 370 -26.17 16.41 29.21
N VAL A 371 -25.73 15.73 28.15
CA VAL A 371 -26.52 14.67 27.50
C VAL A 371 -25.93 13.31 27.87
N THR A 372 -26.79 12.38 28.25
CA THR A 372 -26.44 11.01 28.65
C THR A 372 -26.54 10.05 27.47
N LEU A 373 -25.44 9.39 27.13
CA LEU A 373 -25.43 8.31 26.14
C LEU A 373 -25.81 7.00 26.86
N VAL A 374 -26.86 6.31 26.40
CA VAL A 374 -27.35 5.07 27.04
C VAL A 374 -27.24 3.92 26.04
N VAL A 375 -26.39 2.95 26.36
CA VAL A 375 -26.20 1.75 25.54
C VAL A 375 -27.22 0.69 26.00
N TYR A 376 -28.13 0.27 25.12
CA TYR A 376 -29.15 -0.73 25.40
C TYR A 376 -28.76 -2.12 24.90
N ARG A 377 -29.01 -3.15 25.71
CA ARG A 377 -29.09 -4.56 25.28
C ARG A 377 -30.56 -4.96 25.19
N TRP A 378 -30.98 -5.60 24.10
CA TRP A 378 -32.39 -5.89 23.81
C TRP A 378 -33.09 -6.85 24.80
N GLN A 379 -32.35 -7.59 25.64
CA GLN A 379 -32.95 -8.62 26.52
C GLN A 379 -32.40 -8.69 27.97
N ALA A 380 -31.54 -7.77 28.43
CA ALA A 380 -31.18 -7.67 29.85
C ALA A 380 -30.65 -6.27 30.22
N PRO A 381 -31.32 -5.52 31.11
CA PRO A 381 -30.87 -4.22 31.58
C PRO A 381 -29.84 -4.42 32.70
N MET A 382 -28.54 -4.45 32.42
CA MET A 382 -27.56 -4.50 33.53
C MET A 382 -26.36 -3.58 33.48
N VAL A 383 -26.13 -2.77 32.42
CA VAL A 383 -25.08 -1.73 32.52
C VAL A 383 -25.50 -0.45 31.80
N ARG A 384 -26.17 0.45 32.52
CA ARG A 384 -26.28 1.85 32.09
C ARG A 384 -24.92 2.51 32.33
N THR A 385 -24.09 2.56 31.29
CA THR A 385 -22.83 3.31 31.38
C THR A 385 -23.10 4.76 30.99
N TYR A 386 -23.16 5.65 31.99
CA TYR A 386 -23.39 7.06 31.76
C TYR A 386 -22.09 7.74 31.35
N ILE A 387 -21.94 8.06 30.06
CA ILE A 387 -20.83 8.90 29.58
C ILE A 387 -21.35 10.34 29.52
N TYR A 388 -20.88 11.18 30.45
CA TYR A 388 -21.17 12.61 30.46
C TYR A 388 -20.27 13.30 29.45
N THR A 389 -20.85 13.84 28.39
CA THR A 389 -20.08 14.55 27.37
C THR A 389 -20.89 15.69 26.75
N SER A 390 -20.22 16.55 25.99
CA SER A 390 -20.90 17.63 25.27
C SER A 390 -21.88 17.06 24.25
N ARG A 391 -22.98 17.78 23.97
CA ARG A 391 -24.00 17.39 22.98
C ARG A 391 -23.40 16.95 21.66
N PHE A 392 -22.45 17.74 21.18
CA PHE A 392 -21.75 17.50 19.93
C PHE A 392 -20.97 16.17 19.99
N LEU A 393 -20.20 15.94 21.05
CA LEU A 393 -19.42 14.72 21.19
C LEU A 393 -20.33 13.49 21.37
N ALA A 394 -21.43 13.60 22.12
CA ALA A 394 -22.40 12.51 22.27
C ALA A 394 -23.03 12.11 20.92
N TYR A 395 -23.44 13.10 20.12
CA TYR A 395 -23.99 12.85 18.80
C TYR A 395 -22.94 12.23 17.87
N MET A 396 -21.71 12.75 17.88
CA MET A 396 -20.60 12.20 17.12
C MET A 396 -20.28 10.77 17.56
N THR A 397 -20.21 10.47 18.85
CA THR A 397 -19.99 9.11 19.36
C THR A 397 -21.11 8.17 18.91
N VAL A 398 -22.39 8.56 19.01
CA VAL A 398 -23.48 7.71 18.52
C VAL A 398 -23.43 7.53 17.01
N MET A 399 -23.13 8.58 16.25
CA MET A 399 -22.96 8.49 14.79
C MET A 399 -21.83 7.53 14.44
N VAL A 400 -20.65 7.71 15.04
CA VAL A 400 -19.48 6.85 14.83
C VAL A 400 -19.80 5.41 15.24
N VAL A 401 -20.44 5.18 16.39
CA VAL A 401 -20.78 3.82 16.80
C VAL A 401 -21.86 3.21 15.92
N LYS A 402 -22.84 3.98 15.42
CA LYS A 402 -23.82 3.50 14.42
C LYS A 402 -23.15 3.13 13.11
N VAL A 403 -22.20 3.95 12.65
CA VAL A 403 -21.41 3.68 11.45
C VAL A 403 -20.56 2.43 11.65
N ILE A 404 -19.81 2.35 12.75
CA ILE A 404 -19.02 1.16 13.12
C ILE A 404 -19.92 -0.07 13.27
N SER A 405 -21.09 0.06 13.88
CA SER A 405 -22.07 -1.03 14.03
C SER A 405 -22.59 -1.50 12.68
N LYS A 406 -22.92 -0.59 11.75
CA LYS A 406 -23.28 -0.95 10.37
C LYS A 406 -22.11 -1.62 9.65
N ILE A 407 -20.90 -1.07 9.78
CA ILE A 407 -19.68 -1.65 9.20
C ILE A 407 -19.41 -3.04 9.79
N LEU A 408 -19.60 -3.27 11.09
CA LEU A 408 -19.41 -4.56 11.73
C LEU A 408 -20.54 -5.54 11.40
N SER A 409 -21.76 -5.06 11.23
CA SER A 409 -22.93 -5.87 10.87
C SER A 409 -22.87 -6.35 9.42
N HIS A 410 -22.43 -5.49 8.49
CA HIS A 410 -22.36 -5.80 7.05
C HIS A 410 -20.96 -6.21 6.58
N GLY A 411 -19.93 -5.80 7.32
CA GLY A 411 -18.52 -6.04 7.01
C GLY A 411 -18.16 -7.51 6.81
N PRO A 412 -18.63 -8.46 7.65
CA PRO A 412 -18.40 -9.88 7.42
C PRO A 412 -18.88 -10.35 6.04
N PHE A 413 -20.01 -9.83 5.54
CA PHE A 413 -20.50 -10.17 4.20
C PHE A 413 -19.64 -9.56 3.10
N ILE A 414 -19.20 -8.31 3.27
CA ILE A 414 -18.30 -7.64 2.32
C ILE A 414 -16.95 -8.37 2.27
N ILE A 415 -16.36 -8.69 3.43
CA ILE A 415 -15.09 -9.42 3.54
C ILE A 415 -15.25 -10.82 2.97
N PHE A 416 -16.36 -11.50 3.25
CA PHE A 416 -16.67 -12.81 2.68
C PHE A 416 -16.72 -12.77 1.15
N GLY A 417 -17.46 -11.82 0.56
CA GLY A 417 -17.53 -11.63 -0.88
C GLY A 417 -16.17 -11.28 -1.49
N TRP A 418 -15.39 -10.44 -0.80
CA TRP A 418 -14.03 -10.09 -1.20
C TRP A 418 -13.07 -11.30 -1.14
N LEU A 419 -13.14 -12.14 -0.11
CA LEU A 419 -12.32 -13.35 0.00
C LEU A 419 -12.67 -14.39 -1.08
N LEU A 420 -13.96 -14.55 -1.39
CA LEU A 420 -14.39 -15.38 -2.53
C LEU A 420 -13.79 -14.87 -3.84
N TRP A 421 -13.82 -13.55 -4.05
CA TRP A 421 -13.19 -12.92 -5.21
C TRP A 421 -11.66 -13.14 -5.23
N VAL A 422 -10.99 -13.01 -4.08
CA VAL A 422 -9.55 -13.26 -3.95
C VAL A 422 -9.20 -14.72 -4.28
N LEU A 423 -9.96 -15.68 -3.77
CA LEU A 423 -9.77 -17.11 -4.07
C LEU A 423 -9.96 -17.41 -5.56
N PHE A 424 -10.99 -16.83 -6.18
CA PHE A 424 -11.24 -16.95 -7.61
C PHE A 424 -10.08 -16.37 -8.43
N ARG A 425 -9.66 -15.14 -8.10
CA ARG A 425 -8.52 -14.48 -8.77
C ARG A 425 -7.23 -15.27 -8.59
N GLN A 426 -6.93 -15.75 -7.38
CA GLN A 426 -5.76 -16.56 -7.09
C GLN A 426 -5.76 -17.86 -7.89
N THR A 427 -6.88 -18.58 -7.92
CA THR A 427 -7.00 -19.81 -8.72
C THR A 427 -6.81 -19.53 -10.21
N ARG A 428 -7.38 -18.43 -10.72
CA ARG A 428 -7.17 -17.98 -12.10
C ARG A 428 -5.70 -17.64 -12.39
N GLU A 429 -5.02 -16.94 -11.48
CA GLU A 429 -3.60 -16.62 -11.60
C GLU A 429 -2.73 -17.89 -11.62
N GLN A 430 -3.06 -18.89 -10.79
CA GLN A 430 -2.39 -20.19 -10.78
C GLN A 430 -2.60 -20.94 -12.09
N ILE A 431 -3.84 -21.00 -12.60
CA ILE A 431 -4.14 -21.58 -13.90
C ILE A 431 -3.36 -20.86 -15.01
N ASN A 432 -3.43 -19.53 -15.05
CA ASN A 432 -2.67 -18.71 -16.00
C ASN A 432 -1.16 -18.96 -15.91
N PHE A 433 -0.63 -19.24 -14.71
CA PHE A 433 0.76 -19.61 -14.54
C PHE A 433 1.11 -20.92 -15.25
N PHE A 434 0.27 -21.96 -15.14
CA PHE A 434 0.45 -23.24 -15.84
C PHE A 434 0.23 -23.10 -17.35
N TYR A 435 -0.77 -22.32 -17.78
CA TYR A 435 -0.95 -21.95 -19.19
C TYR A 435 0.31 -21.33 -19.77
N ALA A 436 0.91 -20.43 -19.01
CA ALA A 436 2.15 -19.82 -19.42
C ALA A 436 3.32 -20.80 -19.37
N PHE A 437 3.35 -21.84 -18.53
CA PHE A 437 4.55 -22.68 -18.36
C PHE A 437 4.54 -23.98 -19.18
N PHE A 438 3.37 -24.52 -19.50
CA PHE A 438 3.19 -25.79 -20.21
C PHE A 438 2.09 -25.68 -21.30
N PRO A 439 2.35 -25.00 -22.43
CA PRO A 439 1.32 -24.66 -23.41
C PRO A 439 0.49 -25.86 -23.90
N ASP A 440 1.16 -27.00 -24.09
CA ASP A 440 0.56 -28.18 -24.72
C ASP A 440 -0.15 -29.13 -23.73
N ARG A 441 0.15 -29.04 -22.42
CA ARG A 441 -0.37 -29.94 -21.36
C ARG A 441 -0.71 -29.22 -20.05
N GLN A 442 -1.06 -27.94 -20.14
CA GLN A 442 -1.27 -27.06 -18.98
C GLN A 442 -2.29 -27.60 -17.97
N MET A 443 -3.41 -28.13 -18.43
CA MET A 443 -4.48 -28.60 -17.55
C MET A 443 -4.07 -29.88 -16.83
N ASP A 444 -3.39 -30.79 -17.51
CA ASP A 444 -2.92 -32.05 -16.91
C ASP A 444 -1.95 -31.76 -15.77
N TYR A 445 -0.94 -30.91 -16.01
CA TYR A 445 0.03 -30.51 -14.98
C TYR A 445 -0.61 -29.71 -13.85
N PHE A 446 -1.54 -28.80 -14.15
CA PHE A 446 -2.26 -28.06 -13.13
C PHE A 446 -3.04 -29.02 -12.22
N TRP A 447 -3.84 -29.93 -12.79
CA TRP A 447 -4.69 -30.84 -12.02
C TRP A 447 -3.87 -31.83 -11.19
N ASP A 448 -2.81 -32.40 -11.78
CA ASP A 448 -1.93 -33.35 -11.11
C ASP A 448 -1.20 -32.70 -9.91
N GLN A 449 -0.62 -31.52 -10.11
CA GLN A 449 0.22 -30.89 -9.08
C GLN A 449 -0.55 -30.06 -8.05
N VAL A 450 -1.62 -29.37 -8.46
CA VAL A 450 -2.28 -28.35 -7.65
C VAL A 450 -3.80 -28.54 -7.59
N GLY A 451 -4.45 -28.71 -8.75
CA GLY A 451 -5.91 -28.68 -8.90
C GLY A 451 -6.62 -29.74 -8.07
N ASN A 452 -6.12 -30.98 -8.03
CA ASN A 452 -6.73 -32.05 -7.25
C ASN A 452 -6.70 -31.76 -5.73
N ASN A 453 -5.61 -31.19 -5.24
CA ASN A 453 -5.48 -30.84 -3.82
C ASN A 453 -6.34 -29.62 -3.46
N LEU A 454 -6.38 -28.61 -4.33
CA LEU A 454 -7.27 -27.46 -4.17
C LEU A 454 -8.74 -27.87 -4.18
N LEU A 455 -9.14 -28.75 -5.10
CA LEU A 455 -10.50 -29.24 -5.20
C LEU A 455 -10.91 -29.97 -3.91
N LYS A 456 -10.06 -30.83 -3.35
CA LYS A 456 -10.31 -31.50 -2.06
C LYS A 456 -10.52 -30.49 -0.92
N ILE A 457 -9.69 -29.45 -0.85
CA ILE A 457 -9.81 -28.39 0.16
C ILE A 457 -11.12 -27.62 -0.01
N TYR A 458 -11.45 -27.22 -1.25
CA TYR A 458 -12.66 -26.47 -1.53
C TYR A 458 -13.93 -27.31 -1.30
N LEU A 459 -13.92 -28.61 -1.64
CA LEU A 459 -15.01 -29.53 -1.33
C LEU A 459 -15.18 -29.72 0.18
N PHE A 460 -14.09 -29.79 0.94
CA PHE A 460 -14.14 -29.87 2.40
C PHE A 460 -14.77 -28.61 3.02
N VAL A 461 -14.39 -27.43 2.54
CA VAL A 461 -14.96 -26.14 3.00
C VAL A 461 -16.43 -26.02 2.59
N LEU A 462 -16.79 -26.48 1.40
CA LEU A 462 -18.17 -26.53 0.92
C LEU A 462 -19.02 -27.49 1.77
N LEU A 463 -18.48 -28.64 2.16
CA LEU A 463 -19.15 -29.56 3.08
C LEU A 463 -19.43 -28.88 4.43
N ILE A 464 -18.42 -28.20 5.00
CA ILE A 464 -18.59 -27.43 6.24
C ILE A 464 -19.64 -26.32 6.06
N PHE A 465 -19.66 -25.66 4.90
CA PHE A 465 -20.68 -24.67 4.57
C PHE A 465 -22.09 -25.26 4.61
N PHE A 466 -22.31 -26.41 3.98
CA PHE A 466 -23.60 -27.10 4.02
C PHE A 466 -23.98 -27.54 5.44
N VAL A 467 -23.03 -28.08 6.22
CA VAL A 467 -23.25 -28.43 7.63
C VAL A 467 -23.66 -27.21 8.44
N LEU A 468 -22.96 -26.06 8.26
CA LEU A 468 -23.30 -24.81 8.93
C LEU A 468 -24.69 -24.30 8.54
N LEU A 469 -25.09 -24.43 7.27
CA LEU A 469 -26.44 -24.06 6.83
C LEU A 469 -27.52 -24.88 7.54
N LEU A 470 -27.30 -26.19 7.74
CA LEU A 470 -28.25 -27.09 8.39
C LEU A 470 -28.43 -26.81 9.90
N ILE A 471 -27.45 -26.17 10.55
CA ILE A 471 -27.58 -25.78 11.97
C ILE A 471 -28.55 -24.59 12.07
N LYS A 472 -29.84 -24.89 12.32
CA LYS A 472 -30.92 -23.89 12.51
C LYS A 472 -30.67 -22.92 13.68
N LYS A 473 -29.89 -23.34 14.69
CA LYS A 473 -29.59 -22.52 15.88
C LYS A 473 -28.56 -21.40 15.62
N LEU A 474 -27.82 -21.45 14.52
CA LEU A 474 -26.90 -20.37 14.15
C LEU A 474 -27.60 -19.35 13.25
N ASP A 475 -27.48 -18.07 13.60
CA ASP A 475 -27.85 -16.97 12.73
C ASP A 475 -26.93 -16.91 11.48
N LEU A 476 -27.46 -16.44 10.35
CA LEU A 476 -26.77 -16.35 9.07
C LEU A 476 -25.45 -15.58 9.19
N ARG A 477 -25.42 -14.51 9.99
CA ARG A 477 -24.21 -13.69 10.24
C ARG A 477 -23.08 -14.51 10.88
N ARG A 478 -23.43 -15.39 11.82
CA ARG A 478 -22.48 -16.27 12.51
C ARG A 478 -21.90 -17.29 11.54
N LYS A 479 -22.74 -17.83 10.65
CA LYS A 479 -22.30 -18.75 9.58
C LYS A 479 -21.30 -18.05 8.66
N VAL A 480 -21.61 -16.83 8.20
CA VAL A 480 -20.73 -16.04 7.33
C VAL A 480 -19.38 -15.75 7.99
N LEU A 481 -19.35 -15.40 9.27
CA LEU A 481 -18.10 -15.14 9.98
C LEU A 481 -17.20 -16.38 10.08
N ILE A 482 -17.77 -17.55 10.41
CA ILE A 482 -17.02 -18.81 10.44
C ILE A 482 -16.44 -19.12 9.04
N LEU A 483 -17.26 -18.97 8.00
CA LEU A 483 -16.81 -19.21 6.62
C LEU A 483 -15.75 -18.23 6.17
N THR A 484 -15.82 -16.98 6.59
CA THR A 484 -14.82 -15.95 6.29
C THR A 484 -13.44 -16.38 6.81
N VAL A 485 -13.39 -16.86 8.06
CA VAL A 485 -12.16 -17.39 8.67
C VAL A 485 -11.67 -18.62 7.90
N MET A 486 -12.57 -19.55 7.55
CA MET A 486 -12.19 -20.74 6.78
C MET A 486 -11.65 -20.39 5.38
N PHE A 487 -12.29 -19.46 4.67
CA PHE A 487 -11.83 -19.02 3.35
C PHE A 487 -10.48 -18.31 3.43
N TYR A 488 -10.23 -17.53 4.49
CA TYR A 488 -8.91 -16.96 4.73
C TYR A 488 -7.83 -18.05 4.88
N PHE A 489 -8.08 -19.07 5.71
CA PHE A 489 -7.14 -20.21 5.80
C PHE A 489 -6.97 -20.93 4.46
N CYS A 490 -8.03 -21.05 3.66
CA CYS A 490 -7.94 -21.64 2.32
C CYS A 490 -7.04 -20.82 1.38
N THR A 491 -7.07 -19.49 1.45
CA THR A 491 -6.16 -18.66 0.64
C THR A 491 -4.70 -18.94 0.98
N ILE A 492 -4.38 -19.04 2.28
CA ILE A 492 -3.03 -19.35 2.77
C ILE A 492 -2.58 -20.74 2.33
N ILE A 493 -3.42 -21.75 2.55
CA ILE A 493 -3.12 -23.14 2.19
C ILE A 493 -2.97 -23.26 0.67
N SER A 494 -3.85 -22.65 -0.11
CA SER A 494 -3.77 -22.63 -1.58
C SER A 494 -2.47 -22.00 -2.06
N HIS A 495 -2.04 -20.90 -1.44
CA HIS A 495 -0.79 -20.24 -1.80
C HIS A 495 0.43 -21.09 -1.46
N SER A 496 0.43 -21.73 -0.28
CA SER A 496 1.49 -22.63 0.14
C SER A 496 1.57 -23.87 -0.77
N LEU A 497 0.44 -24.51 -1.06
CA LEU A 497 0.37 -25.66 -1.98
C LEU A 497 0.93 -25.30 -3.34
N PHE A 498 0.51 -24.18 -3.91
CA PHE A 498 1.02 -23.73 -5.20
C PHE A 498 2.53 -23.47 -5.18
N THR A 499 3.03 -22.81 -4.14
CA THR A 499 4.47 -22.49 -4.00
C THR A 499 5.30 -23.77 -3.87
N ASN A 500 4.83 -24.74 -3.09
CA ASN A 500 5.51 -26.02 -2.90
C ASN A 500 5.43 -26.92 -4.14
N ALA A 501 4.33 -26.88 -4.88
CA ALA A 501 4.13 -27.65 -6.11
C ALA A 501 4.87 -27.05 -7.32
N THR A 502 5.28 -25.77 -7.24
CA THR A 502 5.97 -25.07 -8.34
C THR A 502 7.36 -24.56 -7.90
N PRO A 503 8.27 -25.44 -7.40
CA PRO A 503 9.61 -25.00 -7.00
C PRO A 503 10.40 -24.42 -8.18
N TYR A 504 10.10 -24.90 -9.39
CA TYR A 504 10.67 -24.46 -10.66
C TYR A 504 10.10 -23.13 -11.18
N ARG A 505 9.22 -22.46 -10.43
CA ARG A 505 8.54 -21.22 -10.84
C ARG A 505 9.49 -20.10 -11.25
N ASN A 506 10.68 -20.08 -10.68
CA ASN A 506 11.69 -19.06 -10.94
C ASN A 506 12.81 -19.57 -11.86
N ASP A 507 12.73 -20.81 -12.34
CA ASP A 507 13.75 -21.39 -13.20
C ASP A 507 13.60 -20.86 -14.63
N LEU A 508 14.73 -20.75 -15.33
CA LEU A 508 14.78 -20.43 -16.75
C LEU A 508 14.22 -21.61 -17.54
N LYS A 509 13.35 -21.33 -18.52
CA LYS A 509 12.82 -22.40 -19.37
C LYS A 509 12.71 -21.96 -20.82
N ILE A 510 13.25 -22.79 -21.71
CA ILE A 510 13.09 -22.69 -23.16
C ILE A 510 11.89 -23.56 -23.56
N TRP A 511 10.96 -22.97 -24.31
CA TRP A 511 9.82 -23.67 -24.90
C TRP A 511 10.09 -24.05 -26.34
N SER A 512 10.63 -23.13 -27.13
CA SER A 512 10.90 -23.36 -28.54
C SER A 512 12.05 -22.49 -29.04
N VAL A 513 12.64 -22.95 -30.13
CA VAL A 513 13.71 -22.26 -30.87
C VAL A 513 13.26 -22.18 -32.33
N SER A 514 13.30 -20.99 -32.94
CA SER A 514 12.83 -20.76 -34.30
C SER A 514 13.75 -19.78 -35.05
N PRO A 515 14.31 -20.17 -36.21
CA PRO A 515 14.28 -21.52 -36.77
C PRO A 515 15.03 -22.51 -35.86
N GLY A 516 14.57 -23.76 -35.78
CA GLY A 516 15.24 -24.82 -35.01
C GLY A 516 16.44 -25.43 -35.75
N GLU A 517 16.52 -25.19 -37.06
CA GLU A 517 17.59 -25.61 -37.95
C GLU A 517 17.87 -24.49 -38.96
N THR A 518 19.15 -24.19 -39.22
CA THR A 518 19.54 -23.26 -40.28
C THR A 518 20.93 -23.57 -40.84
N ALA A 519 21.13 -23.33 -42.13
CA ALA A 519 22.43 -23.39 -42.80
C ALA A 519 23.03 -22.00 -43.03
N GLU A 520 22.22 -20.94 -42.90
CA GLU A 520 22.59 -19.59 -43.29
C GLU A 520 23.35 -18.87 -42.16
N PRO A 521 24.46 -18.19 -42.46
CA PRO A 521 25.16 -17.35 -41.50
C PRO A 521 24.36 -16.07 -41.23
N TRP A 522 24.54 -15.48 -40.04
CA TRP A 522 23.94 -14.20 -39.64
C TRP A 522 22.40 -14.19 -39.54
N VAL A 523 21.79 -15.36 -39.36
CA VAL A 523 20.35 -15.50 -39.16
C VAL A 523 19.99 -15.29 -37.70
N ASP A 524 18.94 -14.51 -37.47
CA ASP A 524 18.37 -14.31 -36.15
C ASP A 524 17.54 -15.54 -35.74
N VAL A 525 17.93 -16.16 -34.64
CA VAL A 525 17.26 -17.32 -34.04
C VAL A 525 16.58 -16.88 -32.76
N ALA A 526 15.25 -17.00 -32.74
CA ALA A 526 14.41 -16.66 -31.61
C ALA A 526 14.25 -17.86 -30.67
N ILE A 527 14.68 -17.69 -29.43
CA ILE A 527 14.47 -18.59 -28.30
C ILE A 527 13.28 -18.05 -27.52
N ARG A 528 12.16 -18.78 -27.55
CA ARG A 528 10.98 -18.44 -26.76
C ARG A 528 10.94 -19.25 -25.47
N GLY A 529 10.61 -18.58 -24.38
CA GLY A 529 10.66 -19.18 -23.06
C GLY A 529 10.15 -18.26 -21.96
N ARG A 530 10.64 -18.47 -20.73
CA ARG A 530 10.21 -17.71 -19.56
C ARG A 530 11.33 -17.52 -18.54
N ASN A 531 11.15 -16.47 -17.74
CA ASN A 531 12.02 -16.08 -16.63
C ASN A 531 13.41 -15.69 -17.10
N PHE A 532 13.55 -15.27 -18.35
CA PHE A 532 14.79 -14.72 -18.88
C PHE A 532 15.16 -13.39 -18.19
N ARG A 533 14.25 -12.78 -17.41
CA ARG A 533 14.50 -11.55 -16.64
C ARG A 533 15.80 -11.63 -15.86
N GLU A 534 16.76 -10.78 -16.22
CA GLU A 534 17.56 -9.98 -15.27
C GLU A 534 17.99 -8.61 -15.87
N MET A 535 17.10 -7.82 -16.49
CA MET A 535 17.43 -6.40 -16.78
C MET A 535 17.91 -5.69 -15.49
N PRO A 536 19.04 -4.94 -15.50
CA PRO A 536 19.80 -4.47 -16.67
C PRO A 536 20.87 -5.43 -17.21
N PHE A 537 21.07 -6.62 -16.64
CA PHE A 537 22.07 -7.60 -17.06
C PHE A 537 21.48 -8.65 -18.01
N ALA A 538 21.94 -8.68 -19.26
CA ALA A 538 21.64 -9.79 -20.16
C ALA A 538 22.35 -11.07 -19.68
N GLY A 539 21.66 -12.22 -19.74
CA GLY A 539 22.31 -13.51 -19.58
C GLY A 539 23.08 -13.92 -20.84
N THR A 540 23.48 -15.18 -20.92
CA THR A 540 24.25 -15.73 -22.05
C THR A 540 23.54 -16.93 -22.67
N VAL A 541 23.60 -17.05 -23.99
CA VAL A 541 23.09 -18.21 -24.74
C VAL A 541 24.28 -19.09 -25.10
N TRP A 542 24.17 -20.39 -24.86
CA TRP A 542 25.24 -21.36 -25.11
C TRP A 542 24.74 -22.47 -26.01
N ILE A 543 25.54 -22.87 -27.00
CA ILE A 543 25.31 -24.07 -27.81
C ILE A 543 26.53 -24.97 -27.68
N ASP A 544 26.35 -26.14 -27.06
CA ASP A 544 27.43 -27.12 -26.80
C ASP A 544 28.69 -26.52 -26.17
N GLY A 545 28.50 -25.64 -25.19
CA GLY A 545 29.61 -24.96 -24.50
C GLY A 545 30.23 -23.79 -25.25
N VAL A 546 29.65 -23.35 -26.38
CA VAL A 546 30.06 -22.13 -27.09
C VAL A 546 29.01 -21.02 -26.92
N GLU A 547 29.44 -19.87 -26.39
CA GLU A 547 28.58 -18.70 -26.20
C GLU A 547 28.16 -18.08 -27.55
N GLN A 548 26.89 -17.69 -27.66
CA GLN A 548 26.30 -17.11 -28.86
C GLN A 548 26.01 -15.62 -28.65
N ARG A 549 26.11 -14.83 -29.74
CA ARG A 549 25.84 -13.40 -29.71
C ARG A 549 24.34 -13.11 -29.62
N VAL A 550 23.89 -12.59 -28.49
CA VAL A 550 22.52 -12.11 -28.29
C VAL A 550 22.31 -10.75 -28.94
N VAL A 551 21.22 -10.62 -29.69
CA VAL A 551 20.73 -9.37 -30.30
C VAL A 551 19.63 -8.73 -29.45
N VAL A 552 18.66 -9.53 -28.99
CA VAL A 552 17.53 -9.05 -28.18
C VAL A 552 17.38 -9.94 -26.95
N TRP A 553 17.15 -9.34 -25.78
CA TRP A 553 16.91 -10.06 -24.54
C TRP A 553 15.64 -9.54 -23.85
N GLY A 554 14.55 -10.27 -24.00
CA GLY A 554 13.27 -10.04 -23.34
C GLY A 554 12.96 -11.09 -22.28
N ASP A 555 11.89 -10.87 -21.50
CA ASP A 555 11.42 -11.82 -20.48
C ASP A 555 10.95 -13.17 -21.08
N ARG A 556 10.43 -13.12 -22.31
CA ARG A 556 9.82 -14.27 -23.00
C ARG A 556 10.52 -14.70 -24.27
N GLU A 557 11.44 -13.89 -24.75
CA GLU A 557 12.10 -14.09 -26.04
C GLU A 557 13.53 -13.60 -25.95
N ILE A 558 14.46 -14.43 -26.39
CA ILE A 558 15.85 -14.06 -26.59
C ILE A 558 16.13 -14.30 -28.07
N ILE A 559 16.69 -13.32 -28.76
CA ILE A 559 17.11 -13.46 -30.14
C ILE A 559 18.64 -13.47 -30.13
N PHE A 560 19.24 -14.52 -30.67
CA PHE A 560 20.68 -14.56 -30.94
C PHE A 560 20.92 -14.69 -32.44
N ARG A 561 22.07 -14.23 -32.91
CA ARG A 561 22.43 -14.28 -34.34
C ARG A 561 23.46 -15.38 -34.58
N THR A 562 23.24 -16.23 -35.58
CA THR A 562 24.20 -17.27 -35.98
C THR A 562 25.48 -16.64 -36.52
N ASP A 563 26.61 -17.25 -36.20
CA ASP A 563 27.94 -16.84 -36.65
C ASP A 563 28.65 -18.07 -37.26
N PRO A 564 29.04 -18.02 -38.54
CA PRO A 564 29.67 -19.17 -39.23
C PRO A 564 31.01 -19.59 -38.62
N PHE A 565 31.64 -18.77 -37.78
CA PHE A 565 32.91 -19.12 -37.14
C PHE A 565 32.72 -19.76 -35.76
N THR A 566 31.58 -19.51 -35.10
CA THR A 566 31.38 -19.88 -33.69
C THR A 566 30.14 -20.73 -33.44
N THR A 567 29.04 -20.56 -34.20
CA THR A 567 27.82 -21.35 -34.07
C THR A 567 28.05 -22.79 -34.56
N ARG A 568 27.54 -23.77 -33.80
CA ARG A 568 27.61 -25.21 -34.11
C ARG A 568 26.28 -25.87 -33.84
N SER A 569 26.07 -27.07 -34.36
CA SER A 569 24.95 -27.92 -33.94
C SER A 569 25.19 -28.42 -32.52
N GLY A 570 24.15 -28.47 -31.68
CA GLY A 570 24.28 -29.01 -30.33
C GLY A 570 23.18 -28.60 -29.36
N ASN A 571 23.43 -28.87 -28.07
CA ASN A 571 22.50 -28.53 -26.99
C ASN A 571 22.53 -27.04 -26.69
N LEU A 572 21.44 -26.35 -27.03
CA LEU A 572 21.21 -24.95 -26.74
C LEU A 572 20.67 -24.79 -25.32
N THR A 573 21.33 -23.95 -24.52
CA THR A 573 20.93 -23.57 -23.15
C THR A 573 21.03 -22.07 -22.94
N VAL A 574 20.22 -21.54 -22.04
CA VAL A 574 20.23 -20.15 -21.60
C VAL A 574 20.73 -20.09 -20.17
N LYS A 575 21.73 -19.26 -19.90
CA LYS A 575 22.29 -19.06 -18.56
C LYS A 575 22.00 -17.65 -18.07
N GLY A 576 21.27 -17.56 -16.96
CA GLY A 576 20.97 -16.29 -16.30
C GLY A 576 22.16 -15.76 -15.49
N TYR A 577 22.08 -14.50 -15.07
CA TYR A 577 23.12 -13.84 -14.28
C TYR A 577 23.41 -14.55 -12.94
N LYS A 578 22.38 -15.09 -12.28
CA LYS A 578 22.53 -15.93 -11.07
C LYS A 578 23.06 -17.35 -11.32
N LYS A 579 23.61 -17.63 -12.51
CA LYS A 579 24.08 -18.96 -12.94
C LYS A 579 22.99 -20.05 -12.96
N THR A 580 21.72 -19.67 -12.94
CA THR A 580 20.63 -20.60 -13.27
C THR A 580 20.76 -20.97 -14.75
N ILE A 581 20.58 -22.25 -15.07
CA ILE A 581 20.69 -22.80 -16.43
C ILE A 581 19.30 -23.30 -16.83
N SER A 582 18.87 -22.99 -18.04
CA SER A 582 17.62 -23.50 -18.59
C SER A 582 17.69 -24.99 -18.91
N ASN A 583 16.55 -25.59 -19.27
CA ASN A 583 16.56 -26.85 -20.01
C ASN A 583 17.33 -26.70 -21.35
N SER A 584 17.85 -27.81 -21.85
CA SER A 584 18.50 -27.89 -23.16
C SER A 584 17.49 -28.18 -24.27
N VAL A 585 17.65 -27.51 -25.41
CA VAL A 585 16.94 -27.81 -26.66
C VAL A 585 17.98 -28.05 -27.74
N PHE A 586 17.83 -29.10 -28.56
CA PHE A 586 18.79 -29.37 -29.62
C PHE A 586 18.58 -28.39 -30.77
N PHE A 587 19.66 -27.74 -31.23
CA PHE A 587 19.67 -26.80 -32.35
C PHE A 587 20.61 -27.30 -33.44
N ILE A 588 20.17 -27.24 -34.70
CA ILE A 588 20.95 -27.73 -35.85
C ILE A 588 21.49 -26.55 -36.66
N TYR A 589 22.81 -26.48 -36.78
CA TYR A 589 23.51 -25.55 -37.65
C TYR A 589 24.37 -26.29 -38.67
N SER A 590 24.09 -26.08 -39.96
CA SER A 590 24.75 -26.76 -41.07
C SER A 590 25.63 -25.84 -41.94
N GLY A 591 25.83 -24.58 -41.52
CA GLY A 591 26.59 -23.57 -42.27
C GLY A 591 28.12 -23.70 -42.24
N ASN A 592 28.68 -24.58 -41.40
CA ASN A 592 30.13 -24.76 -41.24
C ASN A 592 30.76 -25.68 -42.31
N ARG A 593 30.27 -25.63 -43.56
CA ARG A 593 30.87 -26.40 -44.67
C ARG A 593 31.99 -25.66 -45.36
#